data_AF-A0A528G822-F1
#
_entry.id   AF-A0A528G822-F1
#
_cell.length_a   1.000
_cell.length_b   1.000
_cell.length_c   1.000
_cell.angle_alpha   90.00
_cell.angle_beta   90.00
_cell.angle_gamma   90.00
#
_symmetry.space_group_name_H-M   'P 1'
#
loop_
_entity.id
_entity.type
_entity.pdbx_description
1 polymer ?
#
loop_
_entity_poly.entity_id
_entity_poly.type
_entity_poly.pdbx_seq_one_letter_code
_entity_poly.pdbx_strand_id
1 'polypeptide(L)'
;VLSAYDGTIETADIAPESPRPSGPDPVLDRSVPVLTSAFVSYVREELKFRTDLSYRLLNREISGNWDYGTSPTRQGYVGVMDDLQQARALNPGLGVLIVNGYTDLVTPYLAS
;
A
#
# COMPACT_ATOMS: atom_id res chain seq x y z
N VAL A 1 -6.20 17.58 8.03
CA VAL A 1 -6.37 16.40 7.14
C VAL A 1 -5.66 15.22 7.77
N LEU A 2 -6.41 14.15 8.06
CA LEU A 2 -5.86 12.90 8.59
C LEU A 2 -5.08 12.15 7.50
N SER A 3 -4.03 11.41 7.89
CA SER A 3 -3.42 10.43 6.99
C SER A 3 -4.36 9.26 6.76
N ALA A 4 -4.34 8.72 5.53
CA ALA A 4 -5.02 7.46 5.26
C ALA A 4 -4.30 6.25 5.88
N TYR A 5 -2.99 6.36 6.12
CA TYR A 5 -2.16 5.24 6.60
C TYR A 5 -2.08 5.17 8.13
N ASP A 6 -2.31 6.29 8.82
CA ASP A 6 -2.44 6.35 10.27
C ASP A 6 -3.37 7.49 10.68
N GLY A 7 -4.60 7.15 11.06
CA GLY A 7 -5.62 8.11 11.51
C GLY A 7 -5.27 8.89 12.78
N THR A 8 -4.16 8.58 13.46
CA THR A 8 -3.65 9.38 14.59
C THR A 8 -2.73 10.52 14.16
N ILE A 9 -2.33 10.54 12.89
CA ILE A 9 -1.43 11.55 12.32
C ILE A 9 -2.22 12.47 11.40
N GLU A 10 -2.06 13.78 11.61
CA GLU A 10 -2.72 14.80 10.81
C GLU A 10 -1.77 15.92 10.37
N THR A 11 -2.20 16.65 9.34
CA THR A 11 -1.55 17.85 8.85
C THR A 11 -2.58 18.95 8.60
N ALA A 12 -2.13 20.20 8.52
CA ALA A 12 -2.98 21.33 8.11
C ALA A 12 -3.51 21.11 6.68
N ASP A 13 -4.77 21.50 6.43
CA ASP A 13 -5.32 21.60 5.07
C ASP A 13 -4.84 22.91 4.44
N ILE A 14 -4.20 22.84 3.28
CA ILE A 14 -3.68 24.00 2.57
C ILE A 14 -4.77 24.73 1.75
N ALA A 15 -5.92 24.09 1.52
CA ALA A 15 -7.02 24.63 0.74
C ALA A 15 -8.38 24.23 1.37
N PRO A 16 -8.69 24.71 2.59
CA PRO A 16 -9.88 24.32 3.34
C PRO A 16 -11.21 24.70 2.66
N GLU A 17 -11.19 25.62 1.70
CA GLU A 17 -12.32 25.96 0.85
C GLU A 17 -12.65 24.89 -0.20
N SER A 18 -11.71 24.00 -0.49
CA SER A 18 -11.92 22.87 -1.40
C SER A 18 -12.76 21.79 -0.73
N PRO A 19 -13.73 21.19 -1.43
CA PRO A 19 -14.47 20.04 -0.92
C PRO A 19 -13.63 18.77 -0.82
N ARG A 20 -12.40 18.78 -1.35
CA ARG A 20 -11.45 17.67 -1.28
C ARG A 20 -10.16 18.11 -0.59
N PRO A 21 -9.66 17.32 0.37
CA PRO A 21 -8.35 17.57 0.95
C PRO A 21 -7.30 17.66 -0.15
N SER A 22 -6.43 18.65 -0.06
CA SER A 22 -5.33 18.85 -1.01
C SER A 22 -4.00 18.82 -0.26
N GLY A 23 -2.97 18.24 -0.88
CA GLY A 23 -1.63 18.17 -0.31
C GLY A 23 -1.13 16.75 -0.05
N PRO A 24 0.13 16.62 0.40
CA PRO A 24 0.75 15.32 0.65
C PRO A 24 0.20 14.66 1.93
N ASP A 25 0.10 13.34 1.90
CA ASP A 25 -0.20 12.54 3.08
C ASP A 25 0.97 12.63 4.08
N PRO A 26 0.71 12.95 5.37
CA PRO A 26 1.77 13.21 6.33
C PRO A 26 2.55 11.95 6.76
N VAL A 27 2.09 10.74 6.40
CA VAL A 27 2.76 9.47 6.67
C VAL A 27 3.43 8.95 5.40
N LEU A 28 2.66 8.66 4.35
CA LEU A 28 3.18 8.03 3.13
C LEU A 28 4.19 8.93 2.43
N ASP A 29 3.79 10.14 2.04
CA ASP A 29 4.63 10.99 1.20
C ASP A 29 5.90 11.43 1.94
N ARG A 30 5.86 11.51 3.29
CA ARG A 30 7.05 11.74 4.12
C ARG A 30 7.96 10.52 4.24
N SER A 31 7.40 9.31 4.21
CA SER A 31 8.16 8.06 4.32
C SER A 31 8.89 7.69 3.03
N VAL A 32 8.32 8.03 1.86
CA VAL A 32 8.87 7.69 0.54
C VAL A 32 10.35 8.07 0.36
N PRO A 33 10.79 9.33 0.58
CA PRO A 33 12.19 9.70 0.37
C PRO A 33 13.13 8.99 1.35
N VAL A 34 12.70 8.82 2.62
CA VAL A 34 13.50 8.16 3.66
C VAL A 34 13.73 6.69 3.29
N LEU A 35 12.66 5.95 3.00
CA LEU A 35 12.73 4.53 2.62
C LEU A 35 13.48 4.33 1.30
N THR A 36 13.27 5.21 0.32
CA THR A 36 13.99 5.21 -0.96
C THR A 36 15.49 5.35 -0.73
N SER A 37 15.91 6.34 0.06
CA SER A 37 17.33 6.57 0.35
C SER A 37 17.97 5.41 1.10
N ALA A 38 17.27 4.84 2.09
CA ALA A 38 17.73 3.70 2.87
C ALA A 38 17.95 2.48 1.99
N PHE A 39 16.98 2.14 1.14
CA PHE A 39 17.11 0.99 0.23
C PHE A 39 18.22 1.20 -0.80
N VAL A 40 18.32 2.39 -1.40
CA VAL A 40 19.36 2.71 -2.39
C VAL A 40 20.76 2.64 -1.77
N SER A 41 20.93 3.10 -0.53
CA SER A 41 22.20 2.96 0.19
C SER A 41 22.50 1.49 0.46
N TYR A 42 21.56 0.75 1.07
CA TYR A 42 21.71 -0.68 1.38
C TYR A 42 22.10 -1.52 0.15
N VAL A 43 21.38 -1.37 -0.95
CA VAL A 43 21.60 -2.20 -2.15
C VAL A 43 22.95 -1.91 -2.81
N ARG A 44 23.40 -0.64 -2.80
CA ARG A 44 24.67 -0.23 -3.44
C ARG A 44 25.88 -0.46 -2.55
N GLU A 45 25.74 -0.24 -1.26
CA GLU A 45 26.84 -0.22 -0.30
C GLU A 45 27.02 -1.55 0.40
N GLU A 46 25.95 -2.24 0.77
CA GLU A 46 26.06 -3.53 1.46
C GLU A 46 26.00 -4.69 0.49
N LEU A 47 24.95 -4.75 -0.36
CA LEU A 47 24.79 -5.82 -1.34
C LEU A 47 25.69 -5.67 -2.57
N LYS A 48 26.38 -4.53 -2.70
CA LYS A 48 27.30 -4.19 -3.81
C LYS A 48 26.65 -4.27 -5.20
N PHE A 49 25.33 -4.18 -5.28
CA PHE A 49 24.61 -4.15 -6.55
C PHE A 49 24.53 -2.72 -7.06
N ARG A 50 25.15 -2.48 -8.22
CA ARG A 50 25.17 -1.15 -8.87
C ARG A 50 24.54 -1.26 -10.25
N THR A 51 23.65 -0.32 -10.52
CA THR A 51 22.95 -0.19 -11.79
C THR A 51 22.71 1.29 -12.08
N ASP A 52 22.61 1.63 -13.36
CA ASP A 52 22.23 2.97 -13.81
C ASP A 52 20.71 3.20 -13.76
N LEU A 53 19.93 2.15 -13.43
CA LEU A 53 18.48 2.26 -13.28
C LEU A 53 18.12 3.10 -12.05
N SER A 54 17.15 4.00 -12.24
CA SER A 54 16.57 4.78 -11.14
C SER A 54 15.57 3.94 -10.36
N TYR A 55 15.79 3.82 -9.04
CA TYR A 55 14.83 3.18 -8.15
C TYR A 55 13.62 4.09 -7.92
N ARG A 56 12.41 3.56 -8.13
CA ARG A 56 11.14 4.23 -7.85
C ARG A 56 10.38 3.39 -6.84
N LEU A 57 10.29 3.86 -5.59
CA LEU A 57 9.62 3.11 -4.51
C LEU A 57 8.14 2.84 -4.82
N LEU A 58 7.41 3.85 -5.31
CA LEU A 58 6.02 3.74 -5.72
C LEU A 58 5.87 4.33 -7.13
N ASN A 59 5.44 3.52 -8.09
CA ASN A 59 5.22 3.97 -9.46
C ASN A 59 3.71 4.08 -9.76
N ARG A 60 3.18 5.30 -9.64
CA ARG A 60 1.75 5.60 -9.86
C ARG A 60 1.28 5.29 -11.29
N GLU A 61 2.16 5.36 -12.29
CA GLU A 61 1.83 5.02 -13.68
C GLU A 61 1.56 3.53 -13.81
N ILE A 62 2.36 2.68 -13.18
CA ILE A 62 2.12 1.22 -13.17
C ILE A 62 0.84 0.92 -12.38
N SER A 63 0.67 1.52 -11.20
CA SER A 63 -0.53 1.30 -10.38
C SER A 63 -1.82 1.69 -11.11
N GLY A 64 -1.80 2.78 -11.89
CA GLY A 64 -2.95 3.25 -12.66
C GLY A 64 -3.27 2.42 -13.90
N ASN A 65 -2.29 1.68 -14.42
CA ASN A 65 -2.43 0.82 -15.60
C ASN A 65 -2.47 -0.68 -15.26
N TRP A 66 -2.54 -1.02 -13.97
CA TRP A 66 -2.55 -2.41 -13.54
C TRP A 66 -3.85 -3.10 -13.97
N ASP A 67 -3.74 -4.23 -14.66
CA ASP A 67 -4.88 -5.07 -14.98
C ASP A 67 -5.16 -6.01 -13.80
N TYR A 68 -6.24 -5.73 -13.07
CA TYR A 68 -6.67 -6.54 -11.94
C TYR A 68 -7.45 -7.80 -12.35
N GLY A 69 -7.67 -8.05 -13.64
CA GLY A 69 -8.48 -9.18 -14.12
C GLY A 69 -9.97 -9.05 -13.79
N THR A 70 -10.41 -7.84 -13.41
CA THR A 70 -11.79 -7.51 -13.01
C THR A 70 -12.53 -6.90 -14.20
N SER A 71 -13.62 -7.52 -14.64
CA SER A 71 -14.50 -6.97 -15.69
C SER A 71 -15.41 -5.86 -15.14
N PRO A 72 -15.83 -4.85 -15.93
CA PRO A 72 -16.87 -3.89 -15.54
C PRO A 72 -18.19 -4.53 -15.07
N THR A 73 -18.46 -5.76 -15.49
CA THR A 73 -19.64 -6.55 -15.09
C THR A 73 -19.43 -7.42 -13.86
N ARG A 74 -18.18 -7.58 -13.39
CA ARG A 74 -17.91 -8.13 -12.07
C ARG A 74 -17.80 -6.93 -11.13
N GLN A 75 -18.65 -6.87 -10.10
CA GLN A 75 -18.35 -6.06 -8.91
C GLN A 75 -17.16 -6.66 -8.12
N GLY A 76 -16.21 -7.28 -8.82
CA GLY A 76 -15.23 -8.20 -8.29
C GLY A 76 -14.05 -7.41 -7.77
N TYR A 77 -14.00 -7.22 -6.47
CA TYR A 77 -12.74 -6.95 -5.79
C TYR A 77 -11.78 -8.10 -6.09
N VAL A 78 -10.49 -7.79 -6.23
CA VAL A 78 -9.46 -8.83 -6.19
C VAL A 78 -9.51 -9.47 -4.81
N GLY A 79 -9.75 -10.78 -4.76
CA GLY A 79 -9.88 -11.53 -3.51
C GLY A 79 -9.23 -12.90 -3.63
N VAL A 80 -8.72 -13.40 -2.51
CA VAL A 80 -7.98 -14.68 -2.42
C VAL A 80 -8.72 -15.73 -1.57
N MET A 81 -10.01 -15.50 -1.27
CA MET A 81 -10.76 -16.37 -0.36
C MET A 81 -10.96 -17.78 -0.90
N ASP A 82 -11.22 -17.92 -2.20
CA ASP A 82 -11.36 -19.23 -2.86
C ASP A 82 -10.03 -20.01 -2.83
N ASP A 83 -8.91 -19.31 -3.08
CA ASP A 83 -7.57 -19.89 -3.02
C ASP A 83 -7.22 -20.34 -1.60
N LEU A 84 -7.54 -19.51 -0.59
CA LEU A 84 -7.34 -19.86 0.82
C LEU A 84 -8.22 -21.05 1.23
N GLN A 85 -9.47 -21.11 0.76
CA GLN A 85 -10.36 -22.24 1.02
C GLN A 85 -9.78 -23.53 0.41
N GLN A 86 -9.32 -23.48 -0.84
CA GLN A 86 -8.70 -24.62 -1.50
C GLN A 86 -7.43 -25.06 -0.79
N ALA A 87 -6.55 -24.12 -0.44
CA ALA A 87 -5.29 -24.41 0.25
C ALA A 87 -5.52 -25.09 1.61
N ARG A 88 -6.52 -24.64 2.37
CA ARG A 88 -6.86 -25.27 3.66
C ARG A 88 -7.53 -26.63 3.52
N ALA A 89 -8.29 -26.86 2.45
CA ALA A 89 -8.87 -28.17 2.16
C ALA A 89 -7.77 -29.19 1.82
N LEU A 90 -6.72 -28.77 1.10
CA LEU A 90 -5.59 -29.62 0.72
C LEU A 90 -4.58 -29.80 1.86
N ASN A 91 -4.40 -28.79 2.71
CA ASN A 91 -3.53 -28.83 3.87
C ASN A 91 -4.29 -28.35 5.12
N PRO A 92 -4.95 -29.28 5.86
CA PRO A 92 -5.68 -28.92 7.09
C PRO A 92 -4.81 -28.33 8.19
N GLY A 93 -3.48 -28.51 8.13
CA GLY A 93 -2.51 -27.91 9.06
C GLY A 93 -2.15 -26.46 8.74
N LEU A 94 -2.63 -25.90 7.61
CA LEU A 94 -2.40 -24.51 7.24
C LEU A 94 -3.15 -23.56 8.18
N GLY A 95 -2.41 -22.90 9.07
CA GLY A 95 -2.89 -21.79 9.88
C GLY A 95 -2.99 -20.50 9.07
N VAL A 96 -4.03 -19.71 9.31
CA VAL A 96 -4.20 -18.38 8.69
C VAL A 96 -4.26 -17.34 9.81
N LEU A 97 -3.42 -16.31 9.70
CA LEU A 97 -3.41 -15.14 10.56
C LEU A 97 -3.71 -13.91 9.71
N ILE A 98 -4.72 -13.14 10.11
CA ILE A 98 -5.07 -11.86 9.50
C ILE A 98 -4.70 -10.76 10.49
N VAL A 99 -3.92 -9.79 10.05
CA VAL A 99 -3.45 -8.65 10.87
C VAL A 99 -3.77 -7.37 10.12
N ASN A 100 -4.27 -6.37 10.84
CA ASN A 100 -4.59 -5.05 10.31
C ASN A 100 -3.96 -3.96 11.18
N GLY A 101 -3.72 -2.79 10.59
CA GLY A 101 -3.40 -1.59 11.36
C GLY A 101 -4.63 -1.09 12.10
N TYR A 102 -4.52 -0.82 13.40
CA TYR A 102 -5.65 -0.32 14.19
C TYR A 102 -6.17 1.04 13.68
N THR A 103 -5.27 1.86 13.14
CA THR A 103 -5.53 3.22 12.66
C THR A 103 -5.38 3.34 11.14
N ASP A 104 -5.27 2.21 10.43
CA ASP A 104 -5.16 2.21 8.97
C ASP A 104 -6.54 2.44 8.34
N LEU A 105 -6.65 3.50 7.56
CA LEU A 105 -7.86 3.87 6.83
C LEU A 105 -7.81 3.44 5.35
N VAL A 106 -6.65 2.96 4.86
CA VAL A 106 -6.51 2.36 3.52
C VAL A 106 -7.07 0.94 3.53
N THR A 107 -6.76 0.15 4.55
CA THR A 107 -7.35 -1.18 4.79
C THR A 107 -8.00 -1.27 6.18
N PRO A 108 -9.19 -0.68 6.37
CA PRO A 108 -9.84 -0.64 7.68
C PRO A 108 -10.18 -2.03 8.21
N TYR A 109 -9.96 -2.27 9.50
CA TYR A 109 -10.22 -3.56 10.16
C TYR A 109 -11.65 -4.08 9.97
N LEU A 110 -12.66 -3.21 9.95
CA LEU A 110 -14.07 -3.60 9.82
C LEU A 110 -14.54 -3.74 8.36
N ALA A 111 -13.65 -3.48 7.39
CA ALA A 111 -13.96 -3.52 5.96
C ALA A 111 -13.06 -4.48 5.16
N SER A 112 -12.18 -5.23 5.85
CA SER A 112 -11.20 -6.15 5.27
C SER A 112 -11.55 -7.61 5.50
#